data_AF-A0AA96CBP6-F1
#
_entry.id   AF-A0AA96CBP6-F1
#
_cell.length_a   1.000
_cell.length_b   1.000
_cell.length_c   1.000
_cell.angle_alpha   90.00
_cell.angle_beta   90.00
_cell.angle_gamma   90.00
#
_symmetry.space_group_name_H-M   'P 1'
#
loop_
_entity.id
_entity.type
_entity.pdbx_description
1 polymer ?
#
loop_
_entity_poly.entity_id
_entity_poly.type
_entity_poly.pdbx_seq_one_letter_code
_entity_poly.pdbx_strand_id
1 'polypeptide(L)'
;MPASVVARPLALACLLALPLGACVQGSANPGAGRGAELASLVSRSIACRAGSPRASTLERFIASERERGATPDQIASARSAYVTVSEAETINQDIRPQACTPEERAALKERMARIRAGRFDAL
;
A
#
# COMPACT_ATOMS: atom_id res chain seq x y z
N MET A 1 41.20 18.30 54.86
CA MET A 1 39.92 17.78 54.36
C MET A 1 39.30 18.81 53.43
N PRO A 2 39.25 18.58 52.11
CA PRO A 2 38.28 19.22 51.25
C PRO A 2 37.20 18.20 50.87
N ALA A 3 35.94 18.52 51.20
CA ALA A 3 34.78 17.73 50.83
C ALA A 3 34.42 18.01 49.36
N SER A 4 34.68 17.03 48.49
CA SER A 4 34.04 16.91 47.19
C SER A 4 32.65 16.30 47.40
N VAL A 5 31.56 17.03 47.12
CA VAL A 5 30.22 16.42 47.07
C VAL A 5 29.38 17.04 45.94
N VAL A 6 29.33 16.28 44.85
CA VAL A 6 28.14 15.95 44.03
C VAL A 6 27.55 17.07 43.17
N ALA A 7 28.08 17.17 41.95
CA ALA A 7 27.33 17.69 40.81
C ALA A 7 26.22 16.68 40.42
N ARG A 8 24.99 17.18 40.38
CA ARG A 8 23.73 16.49 40.02
C ARG A 8 23.85 15.58 38.77
N PRO A 9 23.50 14.29 38.86
CA PRO A 9 23.31 13.43 37.69
C PRO A 9 21.81 13.32 37.35
N LEU A 10 21.09 14.45 37.22
CA LEU A 10 19.63 14.46 37.03
C LEU A 10 19.18 15.19 35.76
N ALA A 11 20.08 15.42 34.80
CA ALA A 11 19.76 16.09 33.54
C ALA A 11 19.74 15.16 32.30
N LEU A 12 20.08 13.88 32.44
CA LEU A 12 20.23 12.97 31.30
C LEU A 12 19.11 11.92 31.16
N ALA A 13 18.22 11.79 32.15
CA ALA A 13 17.14 10.80 32.09
C ALA A 13 15.90 11.29 31.28
N CYS A 14 15.72 12.60 31.10
CA CYS A 14 14.54 13.14 30.42
C CYS A 14 14.66 13.19 28.89
N LEU A 15 15.84 12.92 28.31
CA LEU A 15 16.05 12.91 26.85
C LEU A 15 15.86 11.53 26.21
N LEU A 16 15.72 10.46 27.01
CA LEU A 16 15.43 9.10 26.52
C LEU A 16 13.93 8.74 26.59
N ALA A 17 13.11 9.65 27.11
CA ALA A 17 11.66 9.51 27.19
C ALA A 17 10.92 10.34 26.13
N LEU A 18 11.61 10.75 25.05
CA LEU A 18 10.93 11.09 23.82
C LEU A 18 10.62 9.76 23.13
N PRO A 19 9.34 9.32 23.06
CA PRO A 19 8.98 8.27 22.15
C PRO A 19 9.19 8.82 20.74
N LEU A 20 10.39 8.63 20.19
CA LEU A 20 10.70 8.83 18.77
C LEU A 20 9.92 7.83 17.90
N GLY A 21 9.16 6.92 18.51
CA GLY A 21 8.00 6.29 17.91
C GLY A 21 6.77 7.19 18.06
N ALA A 22 6.80 8.40 17.50
CA ALA A 22 5.55 8.98 17.04
C ALA A 22 5.05 8.01 15.96
N CYS A 23 4.20 7.09 16.39
CA CYS A 23 3.45 6.25 15.51
C CYS A 23 2.86 7.19 14.46
N VAL A 24 3.29 7.06 13.21
CA VAL A 24 2.45 7.39 12.06
C VAL A 24 1.27 6.41 12.10
N GLN A 25 0.42 6.59 13.11
CA GLN A 25 -1.00 6.32 13.04
C GLN A 25 -1.63 7.59 12.46
N GLY A 26 -1.10 8.09 11.33
CA GLY A 26 -1.97 8.76 10.39
C GLY A 26 -2.96 7.68 10.03
N SER A 27 -4.19 7.77 10.57
CA SER A 27 -5.29 6.80 10.43
C SER A 27 -5.02 5.89 9.24
N ALA A 28 -4.47 4.69 9.47
CA ALA A 28 -3.86 3.92 8.39
C ALA A 28 -4.95 3.72 7.34
N ASN A 29 -4.91 4.47 6.24
CA ASN A 29 -6.00 4.50 5.29
C ASN A 29 -5.97 3.14 4.60
N PRO A 30 -6.85 2.18 4.96
CA PRO A 30 -6.71 0.83 4.47
C PRO A 30 -6.98 0.81 2.95
N GLY A 31 -7.76 1.77 2.46
CA GLY A 31 -8.01 1.97 1.03
C GLY A 31 -6.76 2.39 0.26
N ALA A 32 -5.82 3.12 0.86
CA ALA A 32 -4.52 3.41 0.23
C ALA A 32 -3.70 2.13 0.03
N GLY A 33 -3.65 1.27 1.05
CA GLY A 33 -3.00 -0.04 0.96
C GLY A 33 -3.64 -0.92 -0.11
N ARG A 34 -4.97 -1.05 -0.10
CA ARG A 34 -5.71 -1.82 -1.12
C ARG A 34 -5.56 -1.26 -2.53
N GLY A 35 -5.51 0.07 -2.66
CA GLY A 35 -5.26 0.74 -3.94
C GLY A 35 -3.87 0.41 -4.51
N ALA A 36 -2.85 0.43 -3.66
CA ALA A 36 -1.51 -0.01 -4.01
C ALA A 36 -1.47 -1.50 -4.39
N GLU A 37 -2.11 -2.37 -3.61
CA GLU A 37 -2.16 -3.81 -3.91
C GLU A 37 -2.86 -4.08 -5.25
N LEU A 38 -3.98 -3.41 -5.51
CA LEU A 38 -4.69 -3.52 -6.79
C LEU A 38 -3.78 -3.12 -7.96
N ALA A 39 -3.02 -2.04 -7.83
CA ALA A 39 -2.08 -1.58 -8.86
C ALA A 39 -0.98 -2.61 -9.13
N SER A 40 -0.33 -3.13 -8.08
CA SER A 40 0.69 -4.18 -8.21
C SER A 40 0.12 -5.45 -8.84
N LEU A 41 -1.09 -5.87 -8.45
CA LEU A 41 -1.78 -7.04 -9.01
C LEU A 41 -2.07 -6.84 -10.50
N VAL A 42 -2.59 -5.68 -10.89
CA VAL A 42 -2.88 -5.32 -12.28
C VAL A 42 -1.61 -5.33 -13.12
N SER A 43 -0.56 -4.64 -12.66
CA SER A 43 0.74 -4.60 -13.35
C SER A 43 1.28 -6.01 -13.55
N ARG A 44 1.34 -6.79 -12.47
CA ARG A 44 1.86 -8.16 -12.51
C ARG A 44 1.05 -9.05 -13.45
N SER A 45 -0.27 -8.89 -13.47
CA SER A 45 -1.15 -9.66 -14.34
C SER A 45 -0.97 -9.32 -15.82
N ILE A 46 -0.72 -8.06 -16.16
CA ILE A 46 -0.41 -7.62 -17.52
C ILE A 46 0.94 -8.20 -17.95
N ALA A 47 1.98 -8.01 -17.14
CA ALA A 47 3.32 -8.52 -17.40
C ALA A 47 3.31 -10.06 -17.61
N CYS A 48 2.56 -10.78 -16.78
CA CYS A 48 2.40 -12.23 -16.87
C CYS A 48 1.48 -12.74 -18.00
N ARG A 49 0.82 -11.84 -18.77
CA ARG A 49 -0.28 -12.19 -19.69
C ARG A 49 -1.39 -13.02 -19.01
N ALA A 50 -1.62 -12.79 -17.73
CA ALA A 50 -2.73 -13.33 -16.94
C ALA A 50 -4.04 -12.53 -17.14
N GLY A 51 -3.95 -11.48 -17.95
CA GLY A 51 -5.05 -10.70 -18.48
C GLY A 51 -5.12 -9.30 -17.88
N SER A 52 -5.94 -8.46 -18.49
CA SER A 52 -5.98 -7.02 -18.21
C SER A 52 -7.15 -6.62 -17.30
N PRO A 53 -7.04 -5.48 -16.60
CA PRO A 53 -8.20 -4.85 -15.98
C PRO A 53 -9.19 -4.38 -17.05
N ARG A 54 -10.45 -4.24 -16.68
CA ARG A 54 -11.40 -3.46 -17.50
C ARG A 54 -11.12 -1.96 -17.30
N ALA A 55 -11.49 -1.13 -18.27
CA ALA A 55 -11.40 0.33 -18.14
C ALA A 55 -12.07 0.83 -16.85
N SER A 56 -13.21 0.23 -16.48
CA SER A 56 -13.99 0.57 -15.28
C SER A 56 -13.50 -0.07 -13.96
N THR A 57 -12.30 -0.67 -13.93
CA THR A 57 -11.84 -1.41 -12.73
C THR A 57 -11.57 -0.47 -11.56
N LEU A 58 -10.91 0.66 -11.81
CA LEU A 58 -10.62 1.64 -10.76
C LEU A 58 -11.91 2.25 -10.20
N GLU A 59 -12.86 2.61 -11.06
CA GLU A 59 -14.15 3.17 -10.62
C GLU A 59 -14.94 2.16 -9.78
N ARG A 60 -14.95 0.88 -10.17
CA ARG A 60 -15.59 -0.18 -9.38
C ARG A 60 -14.87 -0.41 -8.05
N PHE A 61 -13.55 -0.37 -8.01
CA PHE A 61 -12.79 -0.45 -6.76
C PHE A 61 -13.17 0.71 -5.83
N ILE A 62 -13.16 1.95 -6.34
CA ILE A 62 -13.57 3.13 -5.57
C ILE A 62 -15.02 3.04 -5.10
N ALA A 63 -15.94 2.49 -5.91
CA ALA A 63 -17.30 2.23 -5.47
C ALA A 63 -17.34 1.23 -4.29
N SER A 64 -16.56 0.14 -4.36
CA SER A 64 -16.47 -0.81 -3.25
C SER A 64 -15.86 -0.21 -1.98
N GLU A 65 -14.90 0.72 -2.11
CA GLU A 65 -14.35 1.44 -0.95
C GLU A 65 -15.38 2.37 -0.31
N ARG A 66 -16.25 3.00 -1.11
CA ARG A 66 -17.39 3.78 -0.58
C ARG A 66 -18.40 2.90 0.15
N GLU A 67 -18.67 1.71 -0.36
CA GLU A 67 -19.53 0.72 0.29
C GLU A 67 -18.92 0.25 1.64
N ARG A 68 -17.59 0.23 1.75
CA ARG A 68 -16.85 0.01 3.01
C ARG A 68 -16.88 1.22 3.95
N GLY A 69 -17.54 2.32 3.59
CA GLY A 69 -17.65 3.52 4.40
C GLY A 69 -16.44 4.45 4.33
N ALA A 70 -15.59 4.33 3.30
CA ALA A 70 -14.44 5.20 3.15
C ALA A 70 -14.86 6.66 2.94
N THR A 71 -14.20 7.58 3.65
CA THR A 71 -14.42 9.02 3.52
C THR A 71 -13.87 9.55 2.18
N PRO A 72 -14.28 10.75 1.71
CA PRO A 72 -13.74 11.33 0.48
C PRO A 72 -12.22 11.43 0.45
N ASP A 73 -11.59 11.81 1.57
CA ASP A 73 -10.12 11.89 1.69
C ASP A 73 -9.46 10.51 1.59
N GLN A 74 -10.09 9.49 2.17
CA GLN A 74 -9.62 8.11 2.09
C GLN A 74 -9.73 7.56 0.66
N ILE A 75 -10.83 7.89 -0.04
CA ILE A 75 -11.00 7.59 -1.47
C ILE A 75 -9.95 8.29 -2.32
N ALA A 76 -9.65 9.55 -2.03
CA ALA A 76 -8.61 10.31 -2.73
C ALA A 76 -7.23 9.68 -2.53
N SER A 77 -6.88 9.28 -1.30
CA SER A 77 -5.60 8.60 -1.06
C SER A 77 -5.55 7.17 -1.62
N ALA A 78 -6.67 6.44 -1.69
CA ALA A 78 -6.76 5.16 -2.40
C ALA A 78 -6.48 5.31 -3.90
N ARG A 79 -7.09 6.31 -4.54
CA ARG A 79 -6.84 6.64 -5.95
C ARG A 79 -5.39 7.06 -6.17
N SER A 80 -4.86 7.94 -5.32
CA SER A 80 -3.48 8.40 -5.41
C SER A 80 -2.51 7.23 -5.33
N ALA A 81 -2.69 6.33 -4.35
CA ALA A 81 -1.84 5.15 -4.20
C ALA A 81 -1.89 4.23 -5.42
N TYR A 82 -3.08 3.97 -5.95
CA TYR A 82 -3.23 3.15 -7.17
C TYR A 82 -2.46 3.74 -8.36
N VAL A 83 -2.58 5.05 -8.59
CA VAL A 83 -1.90 5.72 -9.72
C VAL A 83 -0.38 5.69 -9.53
N THR A 84 0.11 6.12 -8.37
CA THR A 84 1.56 6.18 -8.08
C THR A 84 2.22 4.81 -8.21
N VAL A 85 1.59 3.75 -7.68
CA VAL A 85 2.13 2.39 -7.79
C VAL A 85 2.04 1.88 -9.23
N SER A 86 0.95 2.16 -9.95
CA SER A 86 0.81 1.74 -11.36
C SER A 86 1.90 2.35 -12.25
N GLU A 87 2.21 3.62 -12.05
CA GLU A 87 3.28 4.33 -12.78
C GLU A 87 4.65 3.74 -12.44
N ALA A 88 4.95 3.57 -11.15
CA ALA A 88 6.20 2.99 -10.69
C ALA A 88 6.41 1.56 -11.23
N GLU A 89 5.38 0.73 -11.16
CA GLU A 89 5.42 -0.63 -11.69
C GLU A 89 5.58 -0.67 -13.21
N THR A 90 4.93 0.23 -13.95
CA THR A 90 5.08 0.33 -15.42
C THR A 90 6.53 0.61 -15.78
N ILE A 91 7.14 1.62 -15.14
CA ILE A 91 8.54 1.97 -15.35
C ILE A 91 9.45 0.79 -14.99
N ASN A 92 9.20 0.13 -13.86
CA ASN A 92 10.01 -1.00 -13.41
C ASN A 92 9.95 -2.19 -14.38
N GLN A 93 8.77 -2.50 -14.91
CA GLN A 93 8.62 -3.58 -15.90
C GLN A 93 9.26 -3.22 -17.25
N ASP A 94 9.27 -1.94 -17.64
CA ASP A 94 9.95 -1.49 -18.86
C ASP A 94 11.48 -1.57 -18.74
N ILE A 95 12.03 -1.22 -17.56
CA ILE A 95 13.48 -1.27 -17.31
C ILE A 95 13.96 -2.72 -17.10
N ARG A 96 13.24 -3.48 -16.29
CA ARG A 96 13.62 -4.85 -15.92
C ARG A 96 12.38 -5.74 -15.90
N PRO A 97 11.96 -6.26 -17.07
CA PRO A 97 10.84 -7.18 -17.16
C PRO A 97 11.07 -8.40 -16.27
N GLN A 98 10.07 -8.72 -15.46
CA GLN A 98 10.14 -9.87 -14.57
C GLN A 98 9.49 -11.09 -15.22
N ALA A 99 10.18 -12.23 -15.19
CA ALA A 99 9.63 -13.49 -15.67
C ALA A 99 8.46 -13.96 -14.79
N CYS A 100 7.58 -14.78 -15.38
CA CYS A 100 6.39 -15.28 -14.72
C CYS A 100 6.31 -16.80 -14.86
N THR A 101 6.13 -17.52 -13.76
CA THR A 101 5.96 -18.98 -13.79
C THR A 101 4.54 -19.36 -14.23
N PRO A 102 4.31 -20.59 -14.72
CA PRO A 102 2.97 -21.07 -15.04
C PRO A 102 2.00 -21.02 -13.86
N GLU A 103 2.48 -21.36 -12.66
CA GLU A 103 1.70 -21.42 -11.42
C GLU A 103 1.28 -20.01 -11.00
N GLU A 104 2.23 -19.06 -11.04
CA GLU A 104 1.95 -17.66 -10.77
C GLU A 104 0.92 -17.09 -11.76
N ARG A 105 1.09 -17.38 -13.06
CA ARG A 105 0.15 -16.95 -14.09
C ARG A 105 -1.26 -17.51 -13.83
N ALA A 106 -1.38 -18.76 -13.39
CA ALA A 106 -2.67 -19.36 -13.06
C ALA A 106 -3.34 -18.65 -11.87
N ALA A 107 -2.58 -18.39 -10.80
CA ALA A 107 -3.08 -17.65 -9.64
C ALA A 107 -3.51 -16.22 -10.00
N LEU A 108 -2.73 -15.51 -10.81
CA LEU A 108 -3.06 -14.15 -11.27
C LEU A 108 -4.30 -14.13 -12.16
N LYS A 109 -4.49 -15.14 -13.03
CA LYS A 109 -5.72 -15.26 -13.85
C LYS A 109 -6.96 -15.36 -12.97
N GLU A 110 -6.91 -16.17 -11.92
CA GLU A 110 -8.01 -16.34 -10.98
C GLU A 110 -8.31 -15.05 -10.20
N ARG A 111 -7.27 -14.40 -9.66
CA ARG A 111 -7.41 -13.11 -8.97
C ARG A 111 -8.00 -12.05 -9.91
N MET A 112 -7.48 -11.92 -11.13
CA MET A 112 -8.01 -10.97 -12.12
C MET A 112 -9.44 -11.26 -12.54
N ALA A 113 -9.85 -12.54 -12.62
CA ALA A 113 -11.24 -12.88 -12.89
C ALA A 113 -12.19 -12.35 -11.79
N ARG A 114 -11.79 -12.43 -10.51
CA ARG A 114 -12.52 -11.84 -9.38
C ARG A 114 -12.59 -10.31 -9.48
N ILE A 115 -11.47 -9.66 -9.75
CA ILE A 115 -11.39 -8.20 -9.93
C ILE A 115 -12.27 -7.71 -11.08
N ARG A 116 -12.30 -8.41 -12.23
CA ARG A 116 -13.17 -8.06 -13.36
C ARG A 116 -14.66 -8.25 -13.03
N ALA A 117 -14.98 -9.18 -12.14
CA ALA A 117 -16.32 -9.37 -11.57
C ALA A 117 -16.67 -8.33 -10.49
N GLY A 118 -15.77 -7.39 -10.18
CA GLY A 118 -16.00 -6.35 -9.17
C GLY A 118 -15.86 -6.84 -7.72
N ARG A 119 -15.23 -8.00 -7.51
CA ARG A 119 -14.97 -8.54 -6.17
C ARG A 119 -13.57 -8.15 -5.71
N PHE A 120 -13.52 -7.30 -4.68
CA PHE A 120 -12.29 -6.68 -4.17
C PHE A 120 -11.94 -7.13 -2.74
N ASP A 121 -12.67 -8.09 -2.17
CA ASP A 121 -12.55 -8.48 -0.76
C ASP A 121 -11.24 -9.19 -0.40
N ALA A 122 -10.51 -9.63 -1.41
CA ALA A 122 -9.20 -10.28 -1.27
C ALA A 122 -8.03 -9.33 -1.58
N LEU A 123 -8.29 -8.02 -1.54
CA LEU A 123 -7.33 -6.93 -1.42
C LEU A 123 -7.38 -6.43 0.03
#